data_AF-A0A542E2W8-F1
#
_entry.id   AF-A0A542E2W8-F1
#
_cell.length_a   1.000
_cell.length_b   1.000
_cell.length_c   1.000
_cell.angle_alpha   90.00
_cell.angle_beta   90.00
_cell.angle_gamma   90.00
#
_symmetry.space_group_name_H-M   'P 1'
#
loop_
_entity.id
_entity.type
_entity.pdbx_description
1 polymer ?
#
loop_
_entity_poly.entity_id
_entity_poly.type
_entity_poly.pdbx_seq_one_letter_code
_entity_poly.pdbx_strand_id
1 'polypeptide(L)'
;MSGASTDTLRVDYVNANWTPGPPDRPDGPGTFELLVVTEDGERRTLPLATQDASAVLALVEHSDVLLLDPQTSTLIAGNLAGQWFQPGWTRGARREPGPAHGR
;
A
#
# COMPACT_ATOMS: atom_id res chain seq x y z
N MET A 1 16.10 -1.78 -13.01
CA MET A 1 15.11 -1.18 -12.10
C MET A 1 15.23 0.32 -12.25
N SER A 2 14.35 0.94 -13.05
CA SER A 2 14.23 2.40 -12.96
C SER A 2 13.50 2.68 -11.65
N GLY A 3 14.16 3.37 -10.73
CA GLY A 3 13.44 4.04 -9.65
C GLY A 3 12.55 5.15 -10.22
N ALA A 4 12.05 6.02 -9.33
CA ALA A 4 11.29 7.21 -9.71
C ALA A 4 11.98 8.00 -10.84
N SER A 5 11.29 8.20 -11.97
CA SER A 5 11.68 9.18 -12.99
C SER A 5 11.55 10.62 -12.46
N THR A 6 12.09 11.59 -13.20
CA THR A 6 11.91 13.02 -12.89
C THR A 6 10.45 13.48 -12.94
N ASP A 7 9.60 12.71 -13.62
CA ASP A 7 8.18 13.01 -13.80
C ASP A 7 7.32 12.29 -12.73
N THR A 8 7.95 11.70 -11.71
CA THR A 8 7.24 11.02 -10.63
C THR A 8 6.46 12.04 -9.81
N LEU A 9 5.16 11.80 -9.66
CA LEU A 9 4.23 12.69 -8.97
C LEU A 9 3.74 12.05 -7.68
N ARG A 10 3.45 12.89 -6.69
CA ARG A 10 2.72 12.44 -5.51
C ARG A 10 1.28 12.05 -5.88
N VAL A 11 0.78 11.01 -5.22
CA VAL A 11 -0.62 10.60 -5.28
C VAL A 11 -1.40 11.23 -4.13
N ASP A 12 -2.49 11.91 -4.47
CA ASP A 12 -3.41 12.53 -3.50
C ASP A 12 -4.59 11.62 -3.16
N TYR A 13 -5.10 10.86 -4.15
CA TYR A 13 -6.24 9.97 -3.96
C TYR A 13 -6.02 8.62 -4.65
N VAL A 14 -6.43 7.56 -3.97
CA VAL A 14 -6.51 6.20 -4.52
C VAL A 14 -7.90 5.66 -4.26
N ASN A 15 -8.56 5.19 -5.32
CA ASN A 15 -9.79 4.41 -5.21
C ASN A 15 -9.56 3.03 -5.84
N ALA A 16 -9.95 1.99 -5.12
CA ALA A 16 -9.98 0.63 -5.66
C ALA A 16 -11.40 0.29 -6.11
N ASN A 17 -11.55 0.02 -7.40
CA ASN A 17 -12.80 -0.43 -7.99
C ASN A 17 -12.74 -1.95 -8.17
N TRP A 18 -13.74 -2.67 -7.66
CA TRP A 18 -13.87 -4.10 -7.86
C TRP A 18 -15.03 -4.39 -8.83
N THR A 19 -14.73 -5.15 -9.86
CA THR A 19 -15.74 -5.69 -10.77
C THR A 19 -15.87 -7.20 -10.51
N PRO A 20 -17.06 -7.71 -10.17
CA PRO A 20 -17.29 -9.13 -10.01
C PRO A 20 -16.96 -9.92 -11.27
N GLY A 21 -16.57 -11.18 -11.12
CA GLY A 21 -16.38 -12.10 -12.23
C GLY A 21 -17.69 -12.35 -13.02
N PRO A 22 -17.60 -13.02 -14.18
CA PRO A 22 -18.76 -13.33 -15.00
C PRO A 22 -19.86 -14.05 -14.20
N PRO A 23 -21.15 -13.73 -14.42
CA PRO A 23 -22.26 -14.27 -13.62
C PRO A 23 -22.43 -15.78 -13.76
N ASP A 24 -21.95 -16.38 -14.86
CA ASP A 24 -21.89 -17.83 -15.10
C ASP A 24 -20.74 -18.53 -14.35
N ARG A 25 -19.82 -17.76 -13.76
CA ARG A 25 -18.76 -18.25 -12.87
C ARG A 25 -18.69 -17.38 -11.61
N PRO A 26 -19.63 -17.56 -10.66
CA PRO A 26 -19.70 -16.74 -9.44
C PRO A 26 -18.47 -16.87 -8.54
N ASP A 27 -17.76 -18.01 -8.60
CA ASP A 27 -16.50 -18.23 -7.88
C ASP A 27 -15.26 -17.80 -8.68
N GLY A 28 -15.45 -17.22 -9.86
CA GLY A 28 -14.37 -16.73 -10.71
C GLY A 28 -13.71 -15.49 -10.09
N PRO A 29 -12.40 -15.29 -10.30
CA PRO A 29 -11.74 -14.08 -9.80
C PRO A 29 -12.35 -12.85 -10.48
N GLY A 30 -12.88 -11.92 -9.69
CA GLY A 30 -13.19 -10.58 -10.18
C GLY A 30 -11.92 -9.82 -10.54
N THR A 31 -12.08 -8.63 -11.11
CA THR A 31 -10.96 -7.75 -11.48
C THR A 31 -10.95 -6.52 -10.59
N PHE A 32 -9.75 -6.04 -10.26
CA PHE A 32 -9.55 -4.77 -9.59
C PHE A 32 -8.93 -3.75 -10.54
N GLU A 33 -9.33 -2.51 -10.39
CA GLU A 33 -8.73 -1.35 -11.02
C GLU A 33 -8.45 -0.29 -9.97
N LEU A 34 -7.27 0.31 -9.99
CA LEU A 34 -6.91 1.44 -9.14
C LEU A 34 -7.10 2.72 -9.93
N LEU A 35 -8.01 3.58 -9.49
CA LEU A 35 -8.03 4.97 -9.91
C LEU A 35 -7.08 5.75 -9.00
N VAL A 36 -6.05 6.31 -9.60
CA VAL A 36 -5.04 7.15 -8.95
C VAL A 36 -5.23 8.58 -9.42
N VAL A 37 -5.21 9.52 -8.47
CA VAL A 37 -5.22 10.96 -8.75
C VAL A 37 -3.92 11.55 -8.22
N THR A 38 -3.14 12.18 -9.09
CA THR A 38 -1.85 12.80 -8.76
C THR A 38 -2.03 14.26 -8.32
N GLU A 39 -0.98 14.84 -7.72
CA GLU A 39 -0.97 16.20 -7.16
C GLU A 39 -1.20 17.32 -8.20
N ASP A 40 -0.95 17.04 -9.47
CA ASP A 40 -1.28 17.92 -10.61
C ASP A 40 -2.74 17.77 -11.07
N GLY A 41 -3.51 16.88 -10.44
CA GLY A 41 -4.91 16.59 -10.74
C GLY A 41 -5.13 15.58 -11.86
N GLU A 42 -4.07 15.02 -12.46
CA GLU A 42 -4.24 13.95 -13.45
C GLU A 42 -4.86 12.69 -12.83
N ARG A 43 -5.71 12.02 -13.62
CA ARG A 43 -6.39 10.78 -13.23
C ARG A 43 -5.91 9.64 -14.09
N ARG A 44 -5.51 8.54 -13.47
CA ARG A 44 -5.07 7.33 -14.19
C ARG A 44 -5.69 6.08 -13.59
N THR A 45 -6.09 5.17 -14.47
CA THR A 45 -6.55 3.84 -14.07
C THR A 45 -5.43 2.85 -14.29
N LEU A 46 -5.04 2.13 -13.25
CA LEU A 46 -4.04 1.07 -13.28
C LEU A 46 -4.72 -0.28 -13.08
N PRO A 47 -4.41 -1.30 -13.91
CA PRO A 47 -4.88 -2.65 -13.64
C PRO A 47 -4.25 -3.17 -12.35
N LEU A 48 -5.04 -3.84 -11.51
CA LEU A 48 -4.56 -4.45 -10.28
C LEU A 48 -5.00 -5.91 -10.25
N ALA A 49 -4.04 -6.82 -10.15
CA ALA A 49 -4.39 -8.21 -9.98
C ALA A 49 -5.00 -8.43 -8.59
N THR A 50 -6.00 -9.31 -8.51
CA THR A 50 -6.75 -9.55 -7.27
C THR A 50 -5.86 -10.01 -6.11
N GLN A 51 -4.81 -10.78 -6.39
CA GLN A 51 -3.85 -11.19 -5.36
C GLN A 51 -2.99 -10.03 -4.81
N ASP A 52 -2.82 -8.95 -5.56
CA ASP A 52 -1.97 -7.81 -5.20
C ASP A 52 -2.78 -6.68 -4.52
N ALA A 53 -4.12 -6.75 -4.59
CA ALA A 53 -5.01 -5.73 -4.08
C ALA A 53 -4.83 -5.46 -2.57
N SER A 54 -4.67 -6.53 -1.77
CA SER A 54 -4.48 -6.41 -0.33
C SER A 54 -3.20 -5.68 0.05
N ALA A 55 -2.12 -5.89 -0.71
CA ALA A 55 -0.84 -5.23 -0.47
C ALA A 55 -0.93 -3.72 -0.73
N VAL A 56 -1.57 -3.31 -1.83
CA VAL A 56 -1.76 -1.89 -2.13
C VAL A 56 -2.68 -1.22 -1.10
N LEU A 57 -3.78 -1.89 -0.72
CA LEU A 57 -4.70 -1.36 0.28
C LEU A 57 -4.03 -1.19 1.66
N ALA A 58 -3.15 -2.11 2.05
CA ALA A 58 -2.38 -1.98 3.29
C ALA A 58 -1.44 -0.76 3.27
N LEU A 59 -0.79 -0.47 2.15
CA LEU A 59 0.05 0.73 2.00
C LEU A 59 -0.76 2.02 2.14
N VAL A 60 -1.97 2.06 1.57
CA VAL A 60 -2.89 3.20 1.72
C VAL A 60 -3.32 3.37 3.18
N GLU A 61 -3.63 2.27 3.88
CA GLU A 61 -4.04 2.30 5.30
C GLU A 61 -2.93 2.81 6.22
N HIS A 62 -1.68 2.44 5.94
CA HIS A 62 -0.53 2.87 6.73
C HIS A 62 -0.13 4.35 6.52
N SER A 63 -0.88 5.10 5.70
CA SER A 63 -0.62 6.52 5.39
C SER A 63 0.76 6.77 4.79
N ASP A 64 1.32 5.76 4.11
CA ASP A 64 2.56 5.92 3.38
C ASP A 64 2.34 6.87 2.18
N VAL A 65 3.36 7.65 1.84
CA VAL A 65 3.28 8.55 0.68
C VAL A 65 3.32 7.69 -0.56
N LEU A 66 2.23 7.62 -1.32
CA LEU A 66 2.23 6.98 -2.62
C LEU A 66 2.70 7.95 -3.69
N LEU A 67 3.52 7.46 -4.61
CA LEU A 67 3.98 8.17 -5.79
C LEU A 67 3.61 7.38 -7.04
N LEU A 68 3.39 8.07 -8.15
CA LEU A 68 3.16 7.47 -9.46
C LEU A 68 4.23 7.96 -10.44
N ASP A 69 4.97 7.02 -11.03
CA ASP A 69 5.82 7.31 -12.18
C ASP A 69 5.02 7.13 -13.48
N PRO A 70 4.66 8.22 -14.18
CA PRO A 70 3.81 8.16 -15.37
C PRO A 70 4.50 7.51 -16.57
N GLN A 71 5.83 7.48 -16.61
CA GLN A 71 6.59 6.90 -17.73
C GLN A 71 6.52 5.37 -17.72
N THR A 72 6.47 4.80 -16.51
CA THR A 72 6.49 3.34 -16.31
C THR A 72 5.17 2.79 -15.79
N SER A 73 4.20 3.66 -15.46
CA SER A 73 2.95 3.29 -14.77
C SER A 73 3.21 2.55 -13.46
N THR A 74 4.29 2.93 -12.75
CA THR A 74 4.71 2.29 -11.50
C THR A 74 4.17 3.07 -10.31
N LEU A 75 3.41 2.40 -9.44
CA LEU A 75 3.06 2.92 -8.12
C LEU A 75 4.19 2.62 -7.13
N ILE A 76 4.67 3.64 -6.44
CA ILE A 76 5.83 3.56 -5.53
C ILE A 76 5.37 3.89 -4.12
N ALA A 77 5.70 3.02 -3.17
CA ALA A 77 5.60 3.31 -1.75
C ALA A 77 6.78 4.20 -1.34
N GLY A 78 6.52 5.49 -1.21
CA GLY A 78 7.46 6.50 -0.74
C GLY A 78 7.51 6.59 0.78
N ASN A 79 8.58 7.23 1.27
CA ASN A 79 8.79 7.52 2.70
C ASN A 79 8.78 6.29 3.63
N LEU A 80 9.03 5.09 3.10
CA LEU A 80 9.20 3.88 3.91
C LEU A 80 10.47 4.00 4.78
N ALA A 81 10.27 4.37 6.05
CA ALA A 81 11.33 4.43 7.05
C ALA A 81 11.19 3.24 8.01
N GLY A 82 12.11 2.28 7.90
CA GLY A 82 12.23 1.18 8.86
C GLY A 82 13.14 1.56 10.03
N GLN A 83 12.86 1.02 11.22
CA GLN A 83 13.91 0.93 12.24
C GLN A 83 14.86 -0.20 11.88
N TRP A 84 16.15 0.11 11.80
CA TRP A 84 17.16 -0.93 11.73
C TRP A 84 17.09 -1.74 13.03
N PHE A 85 16.80 -3.03 12.94
CA PHE A 85 16.80 -3.88 14.13
C PHE A 85 18.24 -3.99 14.64
N GLN A 86 18.44 -3.71 15.93
CA GLN A 86 19.71 -4.02 16.56
C GLN A 86 19.80 -5.54 16.78
N PRO A 87 21.00 -6.14 16.69
CA PRO A 87 21.19 -7.54 17.08
C PRO A 87 20.62 -7.78 18.49
N GLY A 88 19.68 -8.71 18.63
CA GLY A 88 19.04 -9.06 19.90
C GLY A 88 17.60 -8.53 20.12
N TRP A 89 17.03 -7.80 19.17
CA TRP A 89 15.64 -7.34 19.28
C TRP A 89 14.64 -8.47 19.02
N THR A 90 13.85 -8.84 20.04
CA THR A 90 12.66 -9.70 19.88
C THR A 90 11.41 -8.86 20.07
N ARG A 91 10.59 -8.76 19.01
CA ARG A 91 9.31 -8.06 19.04
C ARG A 91 8.36 -8.81 19.98
N GLY A 92 8.30 -8.38 21.25
CA GLY A 92 7.44 -9.07 22.22
C GLY A 92 7.67 -8.75 23.70
N ALA A 93 8.65 -7.94 24.11
CA ALA A 93 8.78 -7.52 25.49
C ALA A 93 7.70 -6.46 25.85
N ARG A 94 6.45 -6.92 25.95
CA ARG A 94 5.44 -6.27 26.79
C ARG A 94 6.09 -6.15 28.16
N ARG A 95 6.34 -4.92 28.64
CA ARG A 95 6.72 -4.71 30.04
C ARG A 95 5.62 -5.32 30.89
N GLU A 96 5.88 -6.46 31.51
CA GLU A 96 5.02 -6.93 32.60
C GLU A 96 5.02 -5.84 33.68
N PRO A 97 3.86 -5.47 34.24
CA PRO A 97 3.82 -4.64 35.43
C PRO A 97 4.54 -5.39 36.55
N GLY A 98 5.60 -4.78 37.10
CA GLY A 98 6.33 -5.33 38.24
C GLY A 98 5.41 -5.60 39.44
N PRO A 99 5.76 -6.54 40.32
CA PRO A 99 4.86 -7.01 41.36
C PRO A 99 4.46 -5.86 42.30
N ALA A 100 3.16 -5.77 42.57
CA ALA A 100 2.63 -4.87 43.58
C ALA A 100 3.16 -5.30 44.95
N HIS A 101 4.05 -4.50 45.53
CA HIS A 101 4.41 -4.64 46.94
C HIS A 101 3.24 -4.14 47.79
N GLY A 102 2.39 -5.08 48.20
CA GLY A 102 1.39 -4.86 49.25
C GLY A 102 2.07 -4.52 50.57
N ARG A 103 1.56 -3.49 51.24
CA ARG A 103 1.80 -3.20 52.66
C ARG A 103 0.61 -3.72 53.46
#